data_AF-A0A3B4W9X4-F1
#
_entry.id   AF-A0A3B4W9X4-F1
#
_cell.length_a   1.000
_cell.length_b   1.000
_cell.length_c   1.000
_cell.angle_alpha   90.00
_cell.angle_beta   90.00
_cell.angle_gamma   90.00
#
_symmetry.space_group_name_H-M   'P 1'
#
loop_
_entity.id
_entity.type
_entity.pdbx_description
1 polymer ?
#
loop_
_entity_poly.entity_id
_entity_poly.type
_entity_poly.pdbx_seq_one_letter_code
_entity_poly.pdbx_strand_id
1 'polypeptide(L)'
;MLLDSHMFSSTKSSDTLSPDELRKRLYQTFKNKGVLDTLKTQLRNQLIQELKHPPLTGGEPVPRPVPVKSEPLLVSACNSMVADHLSTSGYEYTLSVFYPESGLCKEKIFTKEDLLHLLKINPTSALYRSLSSNKDNDKGMCSITFFF
;
A
#
# COMPACT_ATOMS: atom_id res chain seq x y z
N MET A 1 -7.42 -88.29 6.61
CA MET A 1 -8.59 -87.40 6.55
C MET A 1 -8.73 -86.73 7.90
N LEU A 2 -8.32 -85.46 8.00
CA LEU A 2 -8.89 -84.40 8.83
C LEU A 2 -7.97 -83.18 8.71
N LEU A 3 -8.50 -82.15 8.05
CA LEU A 3 -7.90 -80.84 7.85
C LEU A 3 -8.07 -79.96 9.10
N ASP A 4 -7.28 -78.88 9.08
CA ASP A 4 -7.55 -77.54 9.62
C ASP A 4 -6.95 -77.10 10.96
N SER A 5 -6.49 -75.84 10.91
CA SER A 5 -6.23 -74.89 12.00
C SER A 5 -4.76 -74.75 12.42
N HIS A 6 -4.00 -73.88 11.75
CA HIS A 6 -3.91 -72.48 12.19
C HIS A 6 -3.07 -71.66 11.20
N MET A 7 -3.77 -70.96 10.30
CA MET A 7 -3.24 -69.86 9.52
C MET A 7 -2.96 -68.70 10.49
N PHE A 8 -1.75 -68.61 11.07
CA PHE A 8 -1.32 -67.37 11.74
C PHE A 8 -0.91 -66.37 10.67
N SER A 9 -1.94 -65.72 10.14
CA SER A 9 -1.88 -64.50 9.38
C SER A 9 -1.03 -63.48 10.13
N SER A 10 0.22 -63.28 9.70
CA SER A 10 0.94 -62.05 10.02
C SER A 10 0.34 -60.96 9.14
N THR A 11 -0.83 -60.49 9.57
CA THR A 11 -1.44 -59.27 9.09
C THR A 11 -0.42 -58.16 9.31
N LYS A 12 0.24 -57.73 8.22
CA LYS A 12 0.80 -56.38 8.15
C LYS A 12 -0.30 -55.46 8.64
N SER A 13 -0.12 -54.86 9.81
CA SER A 13 -0.99 -53.79 10.26
C SER A 13 -1.00 -52.77 9.14
N SER A 14 -2.14 -52.68 8.46
CA SER A 14 -2.47 -51.49 7.71
C SER A 14 -2.56 -50.40 8.77
N ASP A 15 -1.41 -49.82 9.11
CA ASP A 15 -1.30 -48.66 9.96
C ASP A 15 -2.08 -47.57 9.24
N THR A 16 -3.35 -47.44 9.60
CA THR A 16 -4.19 -46.29 9.32
C THR A 16 -3.54 -45.13 10.06
N LEU A 17 -2.49 -44.58 9.46
CA LEU A 17 -1.81 -43.41 9.99
C LEU A 17 -2.87 -42.33 10.15
N SER A 18 -3.02 -41.84 11.38
CA SER A 18 -3.80 -40.65 11.63
C SER A 18 -3.31 -39.53 10.70
N PRO A 19 -4.21 -38.68 10.16
CA PRO A 19 -3.84 -37.58 9.28
C PRO A 19 -2.71 -36.70 9.87
N ASP A 20 -2.66 -36.58 11.19
CA ASP A 20 -1.63 -35.81 11.89
C ASP A 20 -0.28 -36.53 11.96
N GLU A 21 -0.27 -37.86 12.09
CA GLU A 21 0.95 -38.67 12.02
C GLU A 21 1.58 -38.56 10.63
N LEU A 22 0.73 -38.61 9.59
CA LEU A 22 1.14 -38.47 8.20
C LEU A 22 1.71 -37.07 7.94
N ARG A 23 1.04 -36.01 8.41
CA ARG A 23 1.52 -34.62 8.32
C ARG A 23 2.89 -34.46 8.99
N LYS A 24 3.07 -34.99 10.20
CA LYS A 24 4.35 -34.94 10.92
C LYS A 24 5.45 -35.67 10.16
N ARG A 25 5.19 -36.87 9.64
CA ARG A 25 6.18 -37.63 8.85
C ARG A 25 6.55 -36.93 7.55
N LEU A 26 5.59 -36.34 6.85
CA LEU A 26 5.84 -35.56 5.63
C LEU A 26 6.69 -34.32 5.94
N TYR A 27 6.32 -33.57 6.97
CA TYR A 27 7.10 -32.40 7.41
C TYR A 27 8.54 -32.78 7.78
N GLN A 28 8.72 -33.85 8.56
CA GLN A 28 10.04 -34.35 8.94
C GLN A 28 10.85 -34.79 7.71
N THR A 29 10.21 -35.45 6.75
CA THR A 29 10.86 -35.90 5.50
C THR A 29 11.32 -34.71 4.66
N PHE A 30 10.48 -33.68 4.49
CA PHE A 30 10.84 -32.47 3.76
C PHE A 30 11.93 -31.67 4.47
N LYS A 31 11.91 -31.63 5.81
CA LYS A 31 12.96 -31.03 6.63
C LYS A 31 14.29 -31.77 6.48
N ASN A 32 14.29 -33.09 6.61
CA ASN A 32 15.51 -33.91 6.51
C ASN A 32 16.12 -33.90 5.10
N LYS A 33 15.29 -33.77 4.07
CA LYS A 33 15.75 -33.62 2.66
C LYS A 33 16.18 -32.19 2.31
N GLY A 34 16.07 -31.22 3.22
CA GLY A 34 16.46 -29.83 2.98
C GLY A 34 15.58 -29.06 1.98
N VAL A 35 14.43 -29.60 1.60
CA VAL A 35 13.53 -28.97 0.60
C VAL A 35 12.49 -28.04 1.22
N LEU A 36 12.40 -28.01 2.55
CA LEU A 36 11.39 -27.25 3.27
C LEU A 36 11.49 -25.74 3.03
N ASP A 37 12.71 -25.19 2.97
CA ASP A 37 12.90 -23.75 2.78
C ASP A 37 12.68 -23.32 1.33
N THR A 38 13.02 -24.19 0.37
CA THR A 38 12.65 -24.00 -1.04
C THR A 38 11.14 -24.00 -1.23
N LEU A 39 10.43 -24.93 -0.58
CA LEU A 39 8.97 -25.01 -0.64
C LEU A 39 8.31 -23.77 -0.04
N LYS A 40 8.77 -23.31 1.14
CA LYS A 40 8.29 -22.05 1.75
C LYS A 40 8.51 -20.85 0.82
N THR A 41 9.68 -20.78 0.19
CA THR A 41 10.03 -19.68 -0.74
C THR A 41 9.13 -19.71 -1.97
N GLN A 42 8.88 -20.89 -2.54
CA GLN A 42 7.97 -21.05 -3.68
C GLN A 42 6.54 -20.64 -3.32
N LEU A 43 6.01 -21.08 -2.18
CA LEU A 43 4.68 -20.69 -1.70
C LEU A 43 4.58 -19.18 -1.46
N ARG A 44 5.59 -18.58 -0.84
CA ARG A 44 5.64 -17.12 -0.63
C ARG A 44 5.64 -16.38 -1.96
N ASN A 45 6.44 -16.81 -2.93
CA ASN A 45 6.51 -16.17 -4.24
C ASN A 45 5.20 -16.32 -5.02
N GLN A 46 4.56 -17.49 -4.97
CA GLN A 46 3.23 -17.69 -5.56
C GLN A 46 2.18 -16.79 -4.91
N LEU A 47 2.14 -16.72 -3.58
CA LEU A 47 1.21 -15.83 -2.87
C LEU A 47 1.46 -14.36 -3.23
N ILE A 48 2.72 -13.93 -3.31
CA ILE A 48 3.08 -12.59 -3.74
C ILE A 48 2.62 -12.33 -5.18
N GLN A 49 2.76 -13.29 -6.10
CA GLN A 49 2.29 -13.16 -7.47
C GLN A 49 0.76 -13.06 -7.53
N GLU A 50 0.04 -13.96 -6.87
CA GLU A 50 -1.43 -13.92 -6.79
C GLU A 50 -1.96 -12.62 -6.16
N LEU A 51 -1.25 -12.06 -5.18
CA LEU A 51 -1.61 -10.78 -4.56
C LEU A 51 -1.20 -9.55 -5.41
N LYS A 52 -0.11 -9.64 -6.18
CA LYS A 52 0.38 -8.53 -7.04
C LYS A 52 -0.33 -8.45 -8.37
N HIS A 53 -0.83 -9.56 -8.88
CA HIS A 53 -1.59 -9.63 -10.12
C HIS A 53 -3.07 -9.75 -9.75
N PRO A 54 -3.87 -8.66 -9.76
CA PRO A 54 -5.31 -8.82 -9.68
C PRO A 54 -5.76 -9.74 -10.82
N PRO A 55 -6.71 -10.67 -10.59
CA PRO A 55 -7.10 -11.65 -11.59
C PRO A 55 -7.63 -10.94 -12.84
N LEU A 56 -6.80 -10.89 -13.87
CA LEU A 56 -7.21 -10.52 -15.22
C LEU A 56 -7.85 -11.75 -15.86
N THR A 57 -8.97 -12.20 -15.32
CA THR A 57 -9.80 -13.22 -15.94
C THR A 57 -11.25 -12.92 -15.65
N GLY A 58 -11.87 -12.17 -16.56
CA GLY A 58 -13.31 -12.12 -16.75
C GLY A 58 -14.08 -11.17 -15.82
N GLY A 59 -14.47 -10.02 -16.38
CA GLY A 59 -15.78 -9.43 -16.09
C GLY A 59 -15.93 -8.62 -14.81
N GLU A 60 -15.17 -7.54 -14.67
CA GLU A 60 -15.58 -6.24 -14.14
C GLU A 60 -14.38 -5.32 -14.40
N PRO A 61 -14.59 -4.04 -14.72
CA PRO A 61 -13.47 -3.15 -14.85
C PRO A 61 -12.82 -3.10 -13.48
N VAL A 62 -11.60 -3.66 -13.38
CA VAL A 62 -10.54 -3.05 -12.58
C VAL A 62 -10.80 -1.55 -12.68
N PRO A 63 -10.80 -0.77 -11.59
CA PRO A 63 -10.53 0.64 -11.76
C PRO A 63 -9.14 0.63 -12.39
N ARG A 64 -9.09 0.55 -13.73
CA ARG A 64 -8.03 1.14 -14.53
C ARG A 64 -7.85 2.42 -13.76
N PRO A 65 -6.66 2.72 -13.23
CA PRO A 65 -6.43 4.07 -12.77
C PRO A 65 -6.96 4.88 -13.92
N VAL A 66 -8.10 5.55 -13.68
CA VAL A 66 -8.67 6.43 -14.65
C VAL A 66 -7.43 7.20 -15.06
N PRO A 67 -7.10 7.34 -16.35
CA PRO A 67 -6.17 8.37 -16.71
C PRO A 67 -6.87 9.61 -16.18
N VAL A 68 -6.59 9.94 -14.93
CA VAL A 68 -6.91 11.18 -14.29
C VAL A 68 -6.05 12.04 -15.16
N LYS A 69 -6.68 12.56 -16.21
CA LYS A 69 -6.07 13.45 -17.20
C LYS A 69 -5.67 14.77 -16.53
N SER A 70 -5.70 14.83 -15.20
CA SER A 70 -4.88 15.73 -14.42
C SER A 70 -3.44 15.24 -14.53
N GLU A 71 -2.64 15.97 -15.31
CA GLU A 71 -1.19 15.97 -15.21
C GLU A 71 -0.77 15.72 -13.74
N PRO A 72 0.09 14.72 -13.44
CA PRO A 72 0.55 14.45 -12.07
C PRO A 72 1.05 15.71 -11.35
N LEU A 73 1.55 16.69 -12.12
CA LEU A 73 1.95 18.01 -11.66
C LEU A 73 0.78 18.87 -11.17
N LEU A 74 -0.36 18.89 -11.87
CA LEU A 74 -1.55 19.64 -11.44
C LEU A 74 -2.13 19.09 -10.14
N VAL A 75 -2.17 17.76 -9.99
CA VAL A 75 -2.62 17.13 -8.74
C VAL A 75 -1.70 17.52 -7.58
N SER A 76 -0.39 17.45 -7.79
CA SER A 76 0.59 17.82 -6.77
C SER A 76 0.57 19.32 -6.45
N ALA A 77 0.25 20.18 -7.42
CA ALA A 77 0.04 21.61 -7.23
C ALA A 77 -1.22 21.92 -6.41
N CYS A 78 -2.36 21.31 -6.76
CA CYS A 78 -3.60 21.41 -5.98
C CYS A 78 -3.38 20.94 -4.54
N ASN A 79 -2.72 19.80 -4.36
CA ASN A 79 -2.43 19.28 -3.03
C ASN A 79 -1.51 20.24 -2.26
N SER A 80 -0.55 20.89 -2.91
CA SER A 80 0.33 21.88 -2.27
C SER A 80 -0.45 23.11 -1.80
N MET A 81 -1.42 23.60 -2.59
CA MET A 81 -2.31 24.69 -2.18
C MET A 81 -3.16 24.32 -0.96
N VAL A 82 -3.67 23.08 -0.93
CA VAL A 82 -4.43 22.58 0.23
C VAL A 82 -3.51 22.47 1.45
N ALA A 83 -2.31 21.91 1.31
CA ALA A 83 -1.34 21.79 2.41
C ALA A 83 -0.96 23.16 2.99
N ASP A 84 -0.71 24.15 2.12
CA ASP A 84 -0.41 25.54 2.52
C ASP A 84 -1.56 26.16 3.32
N HIS A 85 -2.81 25.99 2.86
CA HIS A 85 -3.97 26.45 3.61
C HIS A 85 -4.13 25.75 4.96
N LEU A 86 -3.95 24.42 5.01
CA LEU A 86 -4.04 23.65 6.25
C LEU A 86 -2.97 24.08 7.26
N SER A 87 -1.75 24.35 6.78
CA SER A 87 -0.64 24.83 7.61
C SER A 87 -0.88 26.23 8.13
N THR A 88 -1.29 27.17 7.28
CA THR A 88 -1.57 28.56 7.67
C THR A 88 -2.77 28.69 8.59
N SER A 89 -3.72 27.74 8.51
CA SER A 89 -4.89 27.69 9.39
C SER A 89 -4.64 26.93 10.70
N GLY A 90 -3.46 26.35 10.90
CA GLY A 90 -3.10 25.62 12.13
C GLY A 90 -3.77 24.24 12.27
N TYR A 91 -4.18 23.60 11.17
CA TYR A 91 -4.82 22.27 11.18
C TYR A 91 -3.78 21.13 11.23
N GLU A 92 -2.95 21.11 12.27
CA GLU A 92 -1.80 20.19 12.42
C GLU A 92 -2.19 18.71 12.29
N TYR A 93 -3.31 18.30 12.91
CA TYR A 93 -3.77 16.91 12.83
C TYR A 93 -4.16 16.52 11.39
N THR A 94 -4.98 17.35 10.74
CA THR A 94 -5.39 17.13 9.35
C THR A 94 -4.17 17.10 8.42
N LEU A 95 -3.20 17.98 8.64
CA LEU A 95 -1.95 18.03 7.89
C LEU A 95 -1.16 16.71 8.02
N SER A 96 -1.13 16.14 9.23
CA SER A 96 -0.38 14.89 9.52
C SER A 96 -0.92 13.67 8.77
N VAL A 97 -2.25 13.60 8.57
CA VAL A 97 -2.89 12.54 7.77
C VAL A 97 -2.90 12.88 6.28
N PHE A 98 -3.00 14.17 5.94
CA PHE A 98 -3.07 14.63 4.56
C PHE A 98 -1.79 14.32 3.79
N TYR A 99 -0.60 14.60 4.33
CA TYR A 99 0.67 14.32 3.63
C TYR A 99 0.82 12.87 3.13
N PRO A 100 0.68 11.83 3.99
CA PRO A 100 0.78 10.44 3.54
C PRO A 100 -0.37 10.02 2.62
N GLU A 101 -1.60 10.50 2.85
CA GLU A 101 -2.77 10.14 2.03
C GLU A 101 -2.74 10.80 0.65
N SER A 102 -2.26 12.04 0.55
CA SER A 102 -2.17 12.80 -0.71
C SER A 102 -0.92 12.47 -1.52
N GLY A 103 -0.01 11.64 -0.99
CA GLY A 103 1.29 11.35 -1.58
C GLY A 103 2.22 12.57 -1.69
N LEU A 104 1.97 13.62 -0.89
CA LEU A 104 2.84 14.80 -0.86
C LEU A 104 4.04 14.54 0.04
N CYS A 105 5.24 14.62 -0.51
CA CYS A 105 6.44 14.73 0.29
C CYS A 105 6.58 16.18 0.77
N LYS A 106 6.91 16.39 2.05
CA LYS A 106 7.19 17.73 2.62
C LYS A 106 8.28 18.50 1.85
N GLU A 107 9.15 17.79 1.14
CA GLU A 107 10.24 18.36 0.33
C GLU A 107 9.80 18.79 -1.09
N LYS A 108 8.57 18.47 -1.52
CA LYS A 108 8.05 18.72 -2.88
C LYS A 108 6.85 19.67 -2.88
N ILE A 109 6.87 20.68 -2.01
CA ILE A 109 5.83 21.71 -2.00
C ILE A 109 6.15 22.70 -3.12
N PHE A 110 5.19 22.93 -4.01
CA PHE A 110 5.34 23.94 -5.06
C PHE A 110 5.45 25.33 -4.44
N THR A 111 6.41 26.14 -4.90
CA THR A 111 6.49 27.54 -4.51
C THR A 111 5.37 28.34 -5.17
N LYS A 112 5.05 29.54 -4.65
CA LYS A 112 4.05 30.44 -5.25
C LYS A 112 4.40 30.72 -6.72
N GLU A 113 5.67 30.88 -7.04
CA GLU A 113 6.20 31.09 -8.39
C GLU A 113 5.98 29.88 -9.30
N ASP A 114 6.23 28.67 -8.79
CA ASP A 114 6.00 27.44 -9.56
C ASP A 114 4.53 27.26 -9.91
N LEU A 115 3.62 27.59 -8.97
CA LEU A 115 2.18 27.54 -9.20
C LEU A 115 1.75 28.55 -10.26
N LEU A 116 2.25 29.80 -10.21
CA LEU A 116 1.94 30.82 -11.21
C LEU A 116 2.41 30.41 -12.61
N HIS A 117 3.59 29.81 -12.70
CA HIS A 117 4.13 29.29 -13.95
C HIS A 117 3.31 28.10 -14.48
N LEU A 118 2.94 27.16 -13.60
CA LEU A 118 2.12 26.00 -13.94
C LEU A 118 0.72 26.41 -14.44
N LEU A 119 0.13 27.44 -13.83
CA LEU A 119 -1.15 28.03 -14.23
C LEU A 119 -1.04 28.91 -15.48
N LYS A 120 0.15 29.04 -16.07
CA LYS A 120 0.44 29.87 -17.26
C LYS A 120 -0.01 31.32 -17.10
N ILE A 121 0.10 31.84 -15.87
CA ILE A 121 -0.22 33.24 -15.60
C ILE A 121 0.91 34.10 -16.16
N ASN A 122 0.54 35.06 -17.02
CA ASN A 122 1.54 35.91 -17.67
C ASN A 122 2.26 36.80 -16.64
N PRO A 123 3.60 36.79 -16.58
CA PRO A 123 4.38 37.59 -15.63
C PRO A 123 4.25 39.12 -15.79
N THR A 124 3.76 39.59 -16.93
CA THR A 124 3.48 41.02 -17.17
C THR A 124 2.05 41.42 -16.78
N SER A 125 1.18 40.45 -16.46
CA SER A 125 -0.20 40.73 -16.07
C SER A 125 -0.29 41.38 -14.69
N ALA A 126 -1.30 42.24 -14.52
CA ALA A 126 -1.63 42.81 -13.21
C ALA A 126 -1.96 41.71 -12.17
N LEU A 127 -2.56 40.60 -12.62
CA LEU A 127 -2.87 39.43 -11.78
C LEU A 127 -1.59 38.81 -11.21
N TYR A 128 -0.58 38.56 -12.04
CA TYR A 128 0.70 38.02 -11.59
C TYR A 128 1.33 38.93 -10.54
N ARG A 129 1.38 40.25 -10.81
CA ARG A 129 1.95 41.22 -9.85
C ARG A 129 1.19 41.24 -8.53
N SER A 130 -0.14 41.16 -8.57
CA SER A 130 -0.95 41.07 -7.36
C SER A 130 -0.62 39.81 -6.54
N LEU A 131 -0.62 38.64 -7.19
CA LEU A 131 -0.36 37.36 -6.54
C LEU A 131 1.09 37.21 -6.04
N SER A 132 2.08 37.77 -6.74
CA SER A 132 3.49 37.74 -6.34
C SER A 132 3.87 38.80 -5.30
N SER A 133 3.10 39.89 -5.18
CA SER A 133 3.41 41.00 -4.26
C SER A 133 2.80 40.86 -2.87
N ASN A 134 1.95 39.84 -2.67
CA ASN A 134 1.36 39.54 -1.36
C ASN A 134 2.46 38.95 -0.46
N LYS A 135 3.36 39.83 0.01
CA LYS A 135 4.26 39.60 1.13
C LYS A 135 3.39 39.21 2.31
N ASP A 136 3.74 38.08 2.91
CA ASP A 136 3.06 37.54 4.08
C ASP A 136 2.80 38.67 5.08
N ASN A 137 1.53 39.02 5.25
CA ASN A 137 1.12 39.78 6.42
C ASN A 137 1.20 38.80 7.58
N ASP A 138 2.41 38.74 8.13
CA ASP A 138 2.73 38.23 9.46
C ASP A 138 2.01 39.11 10.49
N LYS A 139 0.68 39.01 10.55
CA LYS A 139 -0.17 39.64 11.56
C LYS A 139 -1.28 38.65 11.92
N GLY A 140 -1.05 38.02 13.07
CA GLY A 140 -1.82 36.92 13.58
C GLY A 140 -3.29 37.22 13.84
N MET A 141 -4.01 36.12 14.04
CA MET A 141 -5.22 35.92 14.83
C MET A 141 -5.55 34.43 14.58
N CYS A 142 -5.45 33.51 15.53
CA CYS A 142 -5.82 33.57 16.93
C CYS A 142 -4.82 32.83 17.82
N SER A 143 -4.22 33.53 18.77
CA SER A 143 -3.89 32.92 20.06
C SER A 143 -5.20 32.51 20.73
N ILE A 144 -5.65 31.28 20.49
CA ILE A 144 -6.47 30.58 21.47
C ILE A 144 -5.57 29.51 22.04
N THR A 145 -5.00 29.85 23.20
CA THR A 145 -4.58 28.88 24.20
C THR A 145 -5.65 27.80 24.32
N PHE A 146 -5.38 26.61 23.82
CA PHE A 146 -6.05 25.42 24.34
C PHE A 146 -5.16 24.84 25.44
N PHE A 147 -5.52 25.23 26.66
CA PHE A 147 -5.24 24.45 27.86
C PHE A 147 -6.11 23.18 27.78
N PHE A 148 -5.50 22.05 28.15
CA PHE A 148 -5.98 20.66 28.18
C PHE A 148 -5.95 19.89 26.86
#